data_AF-A0A382MBK2-F1
#
_entry.id   AF-A0A382MBK2-F1
#
_cell.length_a   1.000
_cell.length_b   1.000
_cell.length_c   1.000
_cell.angle_alpha   90.00
_cell.angle_beta   90.00
_cell.angle_gamma   90.00
#
_symmetry.space_group_name_H-M   'P 1'
#
loop_
_entity.id
_entity.type
_entity.pdbx_description
1 polymer ?
#
loop_
_entity_poly.entity_id
_entity_poly.type
_entity_poly.pdbx_seq_one_letter_code
_entity_poly.pdbx_strand_id
1 'polypeptide(L)'
;LPNVRPVMASGWMQIRARAKQRNAELPLIISDHCDWPELLQTIEEVNPKEVWVTHGREDALMYQAEKMGFKARALSLVGYDEEEQGGD
;
A
#
# COMPACT_ATOMS: atom_id res chain seq x y z
N LEU A 1 11.34 31.25 -9.76
CA LEU A 1 12.26 30.56 -8.83
C LEU A 1 13.43 30.01 -9.65
N PRO A 2 14.70 30.26 -9.30
CA PRO A 2 15.81 29.73 -10.09
C PRO A 2 15.92 28.21 -9.87
N ASN A 3 15.95 27.47 -10.99
CA ASN A 3 16.08 26.00 -11.11
C ASN A 3 15.21 25.16 -10.16
N VAL A 4 13.91 25.15 -10.42
CA VAL A 4 12.98 24.18 -9.81
C VAL A 4 13.11 22.84 -10.54
N ARG A 5 13.32 21.74 -9.79
CA ARG A 5 13.24 20.39 -10.33
C ARG A 5 11.85 19.82 -10.01
N PRO A 6 11.01 19.48 -11.02
CA PRO A 6 9.77 18.78 -10.78
C PRO A 6 10.07 17.37 -10.27
N VAL A 7 9.36 16.95 -9.24
CA VAL A 7 9.49 15.63 -8.62
C VAL A 7 8.13 14.95 -8.58
N MET A 8 8.12 13.63 -8.61
CA MET A 8 6.93 12.84 -8.29
C MET A 8 7.20 12.04 -7.03
N ALA A 9 6.35 12.19 -6.02
CA ALA A 9 6.47 11.51 -4.74
C ALA A 9 5.31 10.51 -4.56
N SER A 10 5.64 9.23 -4.44
CA SER A 10 4.68 8.15 -4.19
C SER A 10 5.42 6.87 -3.79
N GLY A 11 4.82 6.03 -2.96
CA GLY A 11 5.35 4.67 -2.70
C GLY A 11 5.58 3.88 -4.00
N TRP A 12 4.77 4.10 -5.03
CA TRP A 12 4.92 3.46 -6.34
C TRP A 12 6.15 3.88 -7.12
N MET A 13 6.83 4.96 -6.73
CA MET A 13 8.08 5.41 -7.35
C MET A 13 9.23 4.41 -7.13
N GLN A 14 9.05 3.44 -6.23
CA GLN A 14 9.98 2.30 -6.10
C GLN A 14 9.97 1.39 -7.34
N ILE A 15 8.87 1.36 -8.10
CA ILE A 15 8.72 0.51 -9.29
C ILE A 15 9.22 1.27 -10.52
N ARG A 16 10.35 0.84 -11.08
CA ARG A 16 10.96 1.46 -12.28
C ARG A 16 9.98 1.66 -13.44
N ALA A 17 9.11 0.68 -13.69
CA ALA A 17 8.11 0.77 -14.76
C ALA A 17 7.10 1.91 -14.53
N ARG A 18 6.65 2.11 -13.27
CA ARG A 18 5.73 3.18 -12.90
C ARG A 18 6.39 4.56 -13.00
N ALA A 19 7.62 4.69 -12.48
CA ALA A 19 8.39 5.93 -12.62
C ALA A 19 8.59 6.32 -14.10
N LYS A 20 8.87 5.33 -14.97
CA LYS A 20 9.00 5.54 -16.41
C LYS A 20 7.66 5.92 -17.06
N GLN A 21 6.57 5.22 -16.76
CA GLN A 21 5.24 5.54 -17.30
C GLN A 21 4.78 6.96 -16.96
N ARG A 22 5.18 7.46 -15.79
CA ARG A 22 4.85 8.81 -15.32
C ARG A 22 5.83 9.89 -15.77
N ASN A 23 6.84 9.54 -16.57
CA ASN A 23 7.93 10.44 -16.98
C ASN A 23 8.52 11.23 -15.79
N ALA A 24 8.67 10.58 -14.63
CA ALA A 24 9.19 11.23 -13.44
C ALA A 24 10.65 11.62 -13.63
N GLU A 25 10.97 12.93 -13.65
CA GLU A 25 12.34 13.43 -13.75
C GLU A 25 13.18 13.02 -12.52
N LEU A 26 12.56 13.09 -11.34
CA LEU A 26 13.11 12.56 -10.10
C LEU A 26 12.01 11.82 -9.32
N PRO A 27 12.04 10.47 -9.29
CA PRO A 27 11.12 9.68 -8.48
C PRO A 27 11.54 9.70 -7.01
N LEU A 28 10.63 10.15 -6.13
CA LEU A 28 10.80 10.09 -4.67
C LEU A 28 9.88 9.01 -4.09
N ILE A 29 10.46 8.09 -3.33
CA ILE A 29 9.74 6.99 -2.68
C ILE A 29 9.30 7.50 -1.31
N ILE A 30 8.14 8.13 -1.28
CA ILE A 30 7.51 8.65 -0.07
C ILE A 30 6.05 8.24 -0.11
N SER A 31 5.58 7.65 0.98
CA SER A 31 4.22 7.11 1.13
C SER A 31 3.73 7.37 2.54
N ASP A 32 2.42 7.55 2.69
CA ASP A 32 1.71 7.54 3.96
C ASP A 32 1.23 6.13 4.36
N HIS A 33 1.34 5.16 3.45
CA HIS A 33 1.11 3.74 3.72
C HIS A 33 2.41 3.00 4.05
N CYS A 34 2.33 2.02 4.93
CA CYS A 34 3.41 1.10 5.25
C CYS A 34 3.69 0.11 4.09
N ASP A 35 4.95 -0.30 3.98
CA ASP A 35 5.32 -1.39 3.07
C ASP A 35 4.98 -2.75 3.68
N TRP A 36 4.96 -3.79 2.84
CA TRP A 36 4.59 -5.16 3.25
C TRP A 36 5.34 -5.67 4.50
N PRO A 37 6.68 -5.53 4.62
CA PRO A 37 7.38 -6.00 5.82
C PRO A 37 6.94 -5.26 7.09
N GLU A 38 6.72 -3.94 7.00
CA GLU A 38 6.28 -3.09 8.11
C GLU A 38 4.85 -3.43 8.53
N LEU A 39 3.98 -3.74 7.57
CA LEU A 39 2.63 -4.22 7.82
C LEU A 39 2.62 -5.54 8.59
N LEU A 40 3.45 -6.52 8.17
CA LEU A 40 3.56 -7.80 8.87
C LEU A 40 4.16 -7.63 10.27
N GLN A 41 5.22 -6.82 10.38
CA GLN A 41 5.82 -6.46 11.67
C GLN A 41 4.77 -5.85 12.61
N THR A 42 3.94 -4.93 12.11
CA THR A 42 2.88 -4.30 12.90
C THR A 42 1.88 -5.34 13.41
N ILE A 43 1.48 -6.31 12.58
CA ILE A 43 0.59 -7.40 12.99
C ILE A 43 1.23 -8.24 14.11
N GLU A 44 2.52 -8.56 14.00
CA GLU A 44 3.25 -9.31 15.04
C GLU A 44 3.36 -8.53 16.35
N GLU A 45 3.74 -7.25 16.28
CA GLU A 45 3.92 -6.38 17.44
C GLU A 45 2.60 -6.11 18.18
N VAL A 46 1.51 -5.91 17.44
CA VAL A 46 0.18 -5.70 18.02
C VAL A 46 -0.42 -7.01 18.55
N ASN A 47 -0.10 -8.14 17.93
CA ASN A 47 -0.63 -9.47 18.24
C ASN A 47 -2.18 -9.49 18.41
N PRO A 48 -2.93 -9.07 17.37
CA PRO A 48 -4.38 -8.92 17.47
C PRO A 48 -5.09 -10.28 17.50
N LYS A 49 -6.34 -10.30 18.00
CA LYS A 49 -7.19 -11.51 17.91
C LYS A 49 -7.65 -11.80 16.48
N GLU A 50 -7.90 -10.74 15.71
CA GLU A 50 -8.33 -10.80 14.30
C GLU A 50 -7.75 -9.61 13.53
N VAL A 51 -7.42 -9.82 12.26
CA VAL A 51 -6.99 -8.79 11.31
C VAL A 51 -8.10 -8.55 10.30
N TRP A 52 -8.56 -7.31 10.17
CA TRP A 52 -9.62 -6.92 9.26
C TRP A 52 -9.03 -6.00 8.19
N VAL A 53 -9.09 -6.43 6.93
CA VAL A 53 -8.46 -5.73 5.80
C VAL A 53 -9.49 -4.88 5.07
N THR A 54 -9.18 -3.60 4.83
CA THR A 54 -10.14 -2.64 4.27
C THR A 54 -10.00 -2.42 2.77
N HIS A 55 -8.78 -2.56 2.24
CA HIS A 55 -8.44 -2.29 0.84
C HIS A 55 -7.09 -2.93 0.47
N GLY A 56 -6.75 -2.89 -0.81
CA GLY A 56 -5.49 -3.40 -1.35
C GLY A 56 -5.57 -4.85 -1.80
N ARG A 57 -4.49 -5.62 -1.61
CA ARG A 57 -4.45 -7.06 -1.92
C ARG A 57 -4.91 -7.87 -0.71
N GLU A 58 -6.22 -7.82 -0.46
CA GLU A 58 -6.83 -8.41 0.73
C GLU A 58 -6.58 -9.91 0.82
N ASP A 59 -6.70 -10.62 -0.29
CA ASP A 59 -6.45 -12.06 -0.41
C ASP A 59 -5.03 -12.44 0.06
N ALA A 60 -4.03 -11.69 -0.39
CA ALA A 60 -2.64 -11.90 -0.02
C ALA A 60 -2.40 -11.64 1.48
N LEU A 61 -2.91 -10.52 2.01
CA LEU A 61 -2.73 -10.18 3.42
C LEU A 61 -3.46 -11.14 4.35
N MET A 62 -4.70 -11.52 4.00
CA MET A 62 -5.45 -12.52 4.77
C MET A 62 -4.69 -13.85 4.81
N TYR A 63 -4.25 -14.36 3.66
CA TYR A 63 -3.50 -15.60 3.58
C TYR A 63 -2.22 -15.57 4.42
N GLN A 64 -1.49 -14.47 4.38
CA GLN A 64 -0.25 -14.33 5.16
C GLN A 64 -0.54 -14.22 6.67
N ALA A 65 -1.53 -13.42 7.08
CA ALA A 65 -1.92 -13.29 8.48
C ALA A 65 -2.40 -14.64 9.05
N GLU A 66 -3.16 -15.42 8.27
CA GLU A 66 -3.57 -16.78 8.64
C GLU A 66 -2.38 -17.73 8.81
N LYS A 67 -1.38 -17.65 7.92
CA LYS A 67 -0.12 -18.39 8.08
C LYS A 67 0.66 -18.01 9.33
N MET A 68 0.56 -16.75 9.75
CA MET A 68 1.17 -16.25 10.99
C MET A 68 0.36 -16.63 12.24
N GLY A 69 -0.80 -17.29 12.09
CA GLY A 69 -1.64 -17.77 13.19
C GLY A 69 -2.76 -16.81 13.59
N PHE A 70 -2.98 -15.73 12.83
CA PHE A 70 -4.04 -14.77 13.06
C PHE A 70 -5.29 -15.11 12.26
N LYS A 71 -6.47 -14.88 12.83
CA LYS A 71 -7.70 -14.88 12.01
C LYS A 71 -7.69 -13.64 11.13
N ALA A 72 -8.00 -13.76 9.84
CA ALA A 72 -8.04 -12.62 8.95
C ALA A 72 -9.31 -12.59 8.10
N ARG A 73 -9.84 -11.39 7.83
CA ARG A 73 -11.05 -11.18 7.05
C ARG A 73 -10.99 -9.89 6.24
N ALA A 74 -11.58 -9.89 5.05
CA ALA A 74 -11.87 -8.68 4.32
C ALA A 74 -13.06 -7.96 4.99
N LEU A 75 -12.96 -6.65 5.10
CA LEU A 75 -14.02 -5.77 5.55
C LEU A 75 -14.66 -5.14 4.31
N SER A 76 -15.80 -5.69 3.88
CA SER A 76 -16.62 -5.04 2.85
C SER A 76 -17.27 -3.80 3.44
N LEU A 77 -16.63 -2.64 3.22
CA LEU A 77 -17.21 -1.34 3.54
C LEU A 77 -18.18 -0.96 2.42
N VAL A 78 -19.47 -1.14 2.68
CA VAL A 78 -20.54 -0.73 1.74
C VAL A 78 -20.42 0.77 1.47
N GLY A 79 -19.99 1.15 0.25
CA GLY A 79 -19.92 2.54 -0.21
C GLY A 79 -18.51 3.11 -0.49
N TYR A 80 -17.44 2.33 -0.38
CA TYR A 80 -16.05 2.80 -0.60
C TYR A 80 -15.41 2.37 -1.94
N ASP A 81 -16.10 1.55 -2.76
CA ASP A 81 -15.51 0.90 -3.94
C ASP A 81 -15.28 1.80 -5.19
N GLU A 82 -15.63 3.09 -5.15
CA GLU A 82 -15.58 3.93 -6.37
C GLU A 82 -14.28 4.72 -6.59
N GLU A 83 -13.40 4.89 -5.59
CA GLU A 83 -12.27 5.84 -5.71
C GLU A 83 -10.92 5.21 -6.09
N GLU A 84 -10.70 3.90 -5.90
CA GLU A 84 -9.35 3.31 -6.06
C GLU A 84 -9.02 2.77 -7.48
N GLN A 85 -9.98 2.78 -8.42
CA GLN A 85 -9.73 2.44 -9.83
C GLN A 85 -9.30 3.64 -10.71
N GLY A 86 -8.93 4.77 -10.11
CA GLY A 86 -8.40 5.96 -10.80
C GLY A 86 -6.89 5.90 -11.02
N GLY A 87 -6.40 4.83 -11.65
CA GLY A 87 -4.99 4.64 -11.97
C GLY A 87 -4.56 5.16 -13.35
N ASP A 88 -5.10 6.28 -13.83
CA ASP A 88 -4.65 6.96 -15.05
C ASP A 88 -3.33 7.70 -14.83
#